data_AF-A0A955RWM6-F1
#
_entry.id   AF-A0A955RWM6-F1
#
_cell.length_a   1.000
_cell.length_b   1.000
_cell.length_c   1.000
_cell.angle_alpha   90.00
_cell.angle_beta   90.00
_cell.angle_gamma   90.00
#
_symmetry.space_group_name_H-M   'P 1'
#
loop_
_entity.id
_entity.type
_entity.pdbx_description
1 polymer ?
#
loop_
_entity_poly.entity_id
_entity_poly.type
_entity_poly.pdbx_seq_one_letter_code
_entity_poly.pdbx_strand_id
1 'polypeptide(L)'
;MSIFVILSLIILNGFLAMSEIAILSAPKARIKKLADEGNKNAKIAFELINNSSNLLSSIQIGITLIGVVAGAFGGQSIAEPLGRYLSNFASLGENNL
;
A
#
# COMPACT_ATOMS: atom_id res chain seq x y z
N MET A 1 3.05 19.22 10.78
CA MET A 1 2.77 19.13 9.32
C MET A 1 3.08 17.75 8.75
N SER A 2 4.24 17.16 9.05
CA SER A 2 4.63 15.80 8.61
C SER A 2 3.66 14.69 9.04
N ILE A 3 3.10 14.76 10.26
CA ILE A 3 2.18 13.73 10.76
C ILE A 3 0.89 13.60 9.93
N PHE A 4 0.38 14.71 9.41
CA PHE A 4 -0.82 14.71 8.55
C PHE A 4 -0.54 14.06 7.19
N VAL A 5 0.65 14.28 6.64
CA VAL A 5 1.09 13.64 5.39
C VAL A 5 1.20 12.14 5.59
N ILE A 6 1.88 11.69 6.65
CA ILE A 6 2.03 10.27 6.98
C ILE A 6 0.66 9.62 7.21
N LEU A 7 -0.22 10.26 7.99
CA LEU A 7 -1.57 9.74 8.25
C LEU A 7 -2.39 9.60 6.96
N SER A 8 -2.30 10.59 6.06
CA SER A 8 -2.96 10.54 4.75
C SER A 8 -2.42 9.41 3.88
N LEU A 9 -1.10 9.19 3.88
CA LEU A 9 -0.46 8.09 3.15
C LEU A 9 -0.87 6.72 3.71
N ILE A 10 -1.01 6.58 5.03
CA ILE A 10 -1.51 5.35 5.65
C ILE A 10 -2.95 5.05 5.21
N ILE A 11 -3.83 6.04 5.26
CA ILE A 11 -5.23 5.88 4.82
C ILE A 11 -5.28 5.50 3.35
N LEU A 12 -4.51 6.18 2.51
CA LEU A 12 -4.46 5.90 1.08
C LEU A 12 -3.92 4.49 0.78
N ASN A 13 -2.88 4.06 1.49
CA ASN A 13 -2.33 2.71 1.37
C ASN A 13 -3.37 1.66 1.79
N GLY A 14 -4.05 1.89 2.92
CA GLY A 14 -5.12 1.02 3.42
C GLY A 14 -6.29 0.90 2.43
N PHE A 15 -6.68 2.01 1.79
CA PHE A 15 -7.71 2.00 0.75
C PHE A 15 -7.31 1.17 -0.48
N LEU A 16 -6.06 1.31 -0.94
CA LEU A 16 -5.53 0.52 -2.05
C LEU A 16 -5.43 -0.97 -1.72
N ALA A 17 -4.90 -1.31 -0.54
CA ALA A 17 -4.82 -2.69 -0.06
C ALA A 17 -6.20 -3.32 0.10
N MET A 18 -7.18 -2.57 0.62
CA MET A 18 -8.57 -3.04 0.71
C MET A 18 -9.16 -3.32 -0.67
N SER A 19 -8.89 -2.46 -1.66
CA SER A 19 -9.35 -2.64 -3.04
C SER A 19 -8.74 -3.89 -3.69
N GLU A 20 -7.45 -4.13 -3.48
CA GLU A 20 -6.75 -5.34 -3.92
C GLU A 20 -7.38 -6.61 -3.33
N ILE A 21 -7.54 -6.67 -2.00
CA ILE A 21 -8.14 -7.82 -1.33
C ILE A 21 -9.60 -8.00 -1.72
N ALA A 22 -10.36 -6.93 -1.93
CA ALA A 22 -11.74 -7.01 -2.41
C ALA A 22 -11.82 -7.66 -3.79
N ILE A 23 -10.91 -7.30 -4.71
CA ILE A 23 -10.85 -7.90 -6.06
C ILE A 23 -10.43 -9.37 -5.99
N LEU A 24 -9.43 -9.70 -5.17
CA LEU A 24 -8.90 -11.07 -5.04
C LEU A 24 -9.87 -12.03 -4.35
N SER A 25 -10.62 -11.54 -3.36
CA SER A 25 -11.55 -12.35 -2.56
C SER A 25 -12.97 -12.43 -3.16
N ALA A 26 -13.28 -11.61 -4.17
CA ALA A 26 -14.60 -11.57 -4.78
C ALA A 26 -14.98 -12.93 -5.40
N PRO A 27 -16.14 -13.53 -5.03
CA PRO A 27 -16.56 -14.81 -5.56
C PRO A 27 -17.04 -14.67 -7.02
N LYS A 28 -16.14 -14.95 -7.96
CA LYS A 28 -16.37 -14.84 -9.42
C LYS A 28 -17.64 -15.55 -9.88
N ALA A 29 -17.91 -16.75 -9.35
CA ALA A 29 -19.09 -17.54 -9.71
C ALA A 29 -20.42 -16.83 -9.36
N ARG A 30 -20.48 -16.19 -8.18
CA ARG A 30 -21.67 -15.44 -7.74
C ARG A 30 -21.87 -14.18 -8.58
N ILE A 31 -20.79 -13.46 -8.90
CA ILE A 31 -20.87 -12.24 -9.71
C ILE A 31 -21.26 -12.58 -11.15
N LYS A 32 -20.71 -13.65 -11.72
CA LYS A 32 -21.09 -14.17 -13.04
C LYS A 32 -22.58 -14.50 -13.09
N LYS A 33 -23.09 -15.22 -12.09
CA LYS A 33 -24.52 -15.55 -12.00
C LYS A 33 -25.39 -14.29 -12.03
N LEU A 34 -25.06 -13.28 -11.23
CA LEU A 34 -25.79 -12.01 -11.22
C LEU A 34 -25.70 -11.26 -12.56
N ALA A 35 -24.56 -11.33 -13.25
CA ALA A 35 -24.39 -10.76 -14.57
C ALA A 35 -25.26 -11.47 -15.62
N ASP A 36 -25.29 -12.80 -15.57
CA ASP A 36 -26.12 -13.65 -16.44
C ASP A 36 -27.64 -13.42 -16.19
N GLU A 37 -28.03 -13.05 -14.95
CA GLU A 37 -29.39 -12.64 -14.57
C GLU A 37 -29.77 -11.21 -15.03
N GLY A 38 -28.87 -10.52 -15.75
CA GLY A 38 -29.14 -9.21 -16.35
C GLY A 38 -28.74 -8.00 -15.50
N ASN A 39 -28.05 -8.19 -14.37
CA ASN A 39 -27.56 -7.08 -13.56
C ASN A 39 -26.38 -6.38 -14.27
N LYS A 40 -26.63 -5.16 -14.77
CA LYS A 40 -25.64 -4.34 -15.49
C LYS A 40 -24.37 -4.08 -14.66
N ASN A 41 -24.51 -3.83 -13.36
CA ASN A 41 -23.37 -3.59 -12.48
C ASN A 41 -22.56 -4.87 -12.25
N ALA A 42 -23.23 -6.02 -12.13
CA ALA A 42 -22.55 -7.31 -12.02
C ALA A 42 -21.78 -7.67 -13.28
N LYS A 43 -22.29 -7.29 -14.46
CA LYS A 43 -21.59 -7.48 -15.74
C LYS A 43 -20.29 -6.69 -15.80
N ILE A 44 -20.33 -5.42 -15.41
CA ILE A 44 -19.14 -4.56 -15.30
C ILE A 44 -18.15 -5.15 -14.28
N ALA A 45 -18.62 -5.50 -13.09
CA ALA A 45 -17.77 -6.10 -12.06
C ALA A 45 -17.14 -7.42 -12.51
N PHE A 46 -17.89 -8.26 -13.24
CA PHE A 46 -17.38 -9.50 -13.81
C PHE A 46 -16.24 -9.24 -14.81
N GLU A 47 -16.40 -8.29 -15.72
CA GLU A 47 -15.36 -7.91 -16.69
C GLU A 47 -14.10 -7.35 -16.00
N LEU A 48 -14.26 -6.49 -14.99
CA LEU A 48 -13.12 -5.98 -14.20
C LEU A 48 -12.38 -7.11 -13.47
N ILE A 49 -13.10 -8.03 -12.82
CA ILE A 49 -12.48 -9.12 -12.06
C ILE A 49 -11.85 -10.16 -13.00
N ASN A 50 -12.44 -10.39 -14.17
CA ASN A 50 -11.91 -11.32 -15.17
C ASN A 50 -10.58 -10.80 -15.77
N ASN A 51 -10.44 -9.47 -15.90
CA ASN A 51 -9.20 -8.79 -16.30
C ASN A 51 -8.48 -8.10 -15.13
N SER A 52 -8.55 -8.71 -13.94
CA SER A 52 -8.02 -8.11 -12.70
C SER A 52 -6.52 -7.86 -12.73
N SER A 53 -5.75 -8.54 -13.59
CA SER A 53 -4.30 -8.35 -13.65
C SER A 53 -3.89 -6.89 -13.87
N ASN A 54 -4.52 -6.18 -14.81
CA ASN A 54 -4.18 -4.77 -15.08
C ASN A 54 -4.56 -3.84 -13.91
N LEU A 55 -5.67 -4.15 -13.24
CA LEU A 55 -6.13 -3.39 -12.07
C LEU A 55 -5.21 -3.61 -10.88
N LEU A 56 -4.85 -4.87 -10.60
CA LEU A 56 -3.93 -5.25 -9.53
C LEU A 56 -2.55 -4.62 -9.75
N SER A 57 -2.00 -4.69 -10.98
CA SER A 57 -0.72 -4.04 -11.29
C SER A 57 -0.76 -2.53 -11.06
N SER A 58 -1.86 -1.87 -11.41
CA SER A 58 -2.03 -0.42 -11.16
C SER A 58 -2.09 -0.09 -9.67
N ILE A 59 -2.85 -0.87 -8.89
CA ILE A 59 -2.95 -0.73 -7.44
C ILE A 59 -1.58 -0.94 -6.78
N GLN A 60 -0.84 -1.96 -7.20
CA GLN A 60 0.47 -2.31 -6.64
C GLN A 60 1.54 -1.24 -6.92
N ILE A 61 1.53 -0.65 -8.12
CA ILE A 61 2.37 0.53 -8.42
C ILE A 61 1.99 1.69 -7.48
N GLY A 62 0.70 1.91 -7.23
CA GLY A 62 0.21 2.91 -6.29
C GLY A 62 0.70 2.67 -4.85
N ILE A 63 0.59 1.45 -4.35
CA ILE A 63 1.10 1.04 -3.02
C ILE A 63 2.62 1.29 -2.93
N THR A 64 3.36 0.94 -3.98
CA THR A 64 4.82 1.14 -4.04
C THR A 64 5.16 2.63 -3.98
N LEU A 65 4.48 3.45 -4.77
CA LEU A 65 4.68 4.91 -4.79
C LEU A 65 4.41 5.52 -3.41
N ILE A 66 3.31 5.11 -2.76
CA ILE A 66 2.97 5.56 -1.40
C ILE A 66 4.08 5.16 -0.41
N GLY A 67 4.60 3.93 -0.52
CA GLY A 67 5.70 3.44 0.30
C GLY A 67 6.97 4.27 0.13
N VAL A 68 7.34 4.61 -1.12
CA VAL A 68 8.50 5.47 -1.41
C VAL A 68 8.32 6.87 -0.82
N VAL A 69 7.16 7.49 -1.03
CA VAL A 69 6.87 8.83 -0.49
C VAL A 69 6.87 8.80 1.04
N ALA A 70 6.18 7.84 1.65
CA ALA A 70 6.16 7.67 3.11
C ALA A 70 7.56 7.43 3.67
N GLY A 71 8.38 6.64 2.99
CA GLY A 71 9.78 6.39 3.33
C GLY A 71 10.64 7.66 3.26
N ALA A 72 10.44 8.51 2.25
CA ALA A 72 11.16 9.79 2.14
C ALA A 72 10.80 10.74 3.29
N PHE A 73 9.50 10.91 3.59
CA PHE A 73 9.04 11.78 4.69
C PHE A 73 9.37 11.21 6.08
N GLY A 74 9.23 9.90 6.26
CA GLY A 74 9.57 9.19 7.50
C GLY A 74 11.07 9.15 7.73
N GLY A 75 11.85 8.98 6.67
CA GLY A 75 13.32 8.96 6.69
C GLY A 75 13.90 10.25 7.24
N GLN A 76 13.39 11.42 6.83
CA GLN A 76 13.81 12.70 7.43
C GLN A 76 13.55 12.78 8.94
N SER A 77 12.47 12.15 9.41
CA SER A 77 12.11 12.15 10.84
C SER A 77 12.93 11.14 11.66
N ILE A 78 13.35 10.03 11.05
CA ILE A 78 14.07 8.93 11.72
C ILE A 78 15.61 9.09 11.60
N ALA A 79 16.10 9.76 10.55
CA ALA A 79 17.54 9.87 10.26
C ALA A 79 18.34 10.49 11.41
N GLU A 80 17.81 11.51 12.08
CA GLU A 80 18.50 12.21 13.15
C GLU A 80 18.64 11.35 14.44
N PRO A 81 17.56 10.78 15.02
CA PRO A 81 17.70 9.87 16.14
C PRO A 81 18.52 8.62 15.80
N LEU A 82 18.35 8.05 14.60
CA LEU A 82 19.14 6.90 14.16
C LEU A 82 20.63 7.26 14.06
N GLY A 83 20.97 8.43 13.54
CA GLY A 83 22.34 8.94 13.49
C GLY A 83 22.96 9.06 14.88
N ARG A 84 22.21 9.58 15.87
CA ARG A 84 22.67 9.64 17.27
C ARG A 84 22.91 8.25 17.88
N TYR A 85 22.05 7.28 17.59
CA TYR A 85 22.25 5.91 18.05
C TYR A 85 23.52 5.29 17.45
N LEU A 86 23.73 5.47 16.16
CA LEU A 86 24.91 4.95 15.46
C LEU A 86 26.20 5.62 15.94
N SER A 87 26.19 6.94 16.18
CA SER A 87 27.36 7.65 16.72
C SER A 87 27.73 7.19 18.13
N ASN A 88 26.72 6.99 18.99
CA ASN A 88 26.94 6.49 20.34
C ASN A 88 27.51 5.07 20.33
N PHE A 89 27.02 4.20 19.44
CA PHE A 89 27.54 2.84 19.27
C PHE A 89 28.98 2.84 18.73
N ALA A 90 29.30 3.71 17.77
CA ALA A 90 30.67 3.86 17.25
C ALA A 90 31.65 4.32 18.36
N SER A 91 31.24 5.26 19.21
CA SER A 91 32.07 5.75 20.33
C SER A 91 32.35 4.69 21.42
N LEU A 92 31.48 3.68 21.54
CA LEU A 92 31.68 2.54 22.45
C LEU A 92 32.70 1.52 21.91
N GLY A 93 32.91 1.49 20.59
CA GLY A 93 33.98 0.69 19.96
C GLY A 93 35.36 1.34 20.09
N GLU A 94 35.43 2.68 20.09
CA GLU A 94 36.68 3.44 20.18
C GLU A 94 37.29 3.47 21.59
N ASN A 95 36.47 3.34 22.65
CA ASN A 95 36.93 3.30 24.05
C ASN A 95 37.38 1.90 24.54
N ASN A 96 37.38 0.89 23.67
CA ASN A 96 37.82 -0.49 23.98
C ASN A 96 39.09 -0.91 23.18
N LEU A 97 39.81 0.06 22.59
CA LEU A 97 41.16 -0.08 22.05
C LEU A 97 42.10 0.86 22.83
#